data_AF-A0A101IMT4-F1
#
_entry.id   AF-A0A101IMT4-F1
#
_cell.length_a   1.000
_cell.length_b   1.000
_cell.length_c   1.000
_cell.angle_alpha   90.00
_cell.angle_beta   90.00
_cell.angle_gamma   90.00
#
_symmetry.space_group_name_H-M   'P 1'
#
loop_
_entity.id
_entity.type
_entity.pdbx_description
1 polymer ?
#
loop_
_entity_poly.entity_id
_entity_poly.type
_entity_poly.pdbx_seq_one_letter_code
_entity_poly.pdbx_strand_id
1 'polypeptide(L)'
;MSVEKMKIMGIIGPQNILNKVLRVVILNGSMHMISALSRVNSADFFLPPTEKNITALEEIPFLKSYSQKRDLAEDEKMVNLFQELFDIKPGLKREYLSEDYDYDDFMKQFSDLYSQVLATTSEIEEKSREIDKKREYLNNLKYLTKFNLDISRLRNMKYLVFRLIKITRENYDKLKKNYENIPAVIIKLAVEGKYVILASITPGTLEETLEKIFSSLNYTILPIPRDLEGTVEEVTEQLTKSIEQDQKIIESCKKSLADYKEKYINEFQKMYSRLEMEKKIEEVKSEIALGNQLFFLFGFVPVSSVFPLKEELERQFDDELIILIDDIKEPYSGITPPTKLSNIRLFKPFEGQCLAMLVKDLFFF
;
A
#
# COMPACT_ATOMS: atom_id res chain seq x y z
N MET A 1 -24.66 -27.02 29.19
CA MET A 1 -23.52 -26.29 28.60
C MET A 1 -22.45 -26.21 29.66
N SER A 2 -21.28 -26.81 29.44
CA SER A 2 -20.14 -26.64 30.34
C SER A 2 -19.28 -25.50 29.83
N VAL A 3 -18.97 -24.54 30.70
CA VAL A 3 -17.90 -23.57 30.43
C VAL A 3 -16.59 -24.35 30.42
N GLU A 4 -15.81 -24.18 29.36
CA GLU A 4 -14.50 -24.81 29.26
C GLU A 4 -13.58 -24.21 30.33
N LYS A 5 -13.00 -25.07 31.17
CA LYS A 5 -12.07 -24.62 32.21
C LYS A 5 -10.82 -24.03 31.55
N MET A 6 -10.38 -22.90 32.08
CA MET A 6 -9.17 -22.21 31.66
C MET A 6 -8.03 -22.45 32.65
N LYS A 7 -6.79 -22.40 32.17
CA LYS A 7 -5.57 -22.29 32.99
C LYS A 7 -4.79 -21.05 32.56
N ILE A 8 -3.93 -20.55 33.44
CA ILE A 8 -2.96 -19.52 33.08
C ILE A 8 -1.70 -20.25 32.61
N MET A 9 -1.25 -19.95 31.40
CA MET A 9 0.03 -20.42 30.89
C MET A 9 0.99 -19.25 30.82
N GLY A 10 2.16 -19.42 31.42
CA GLY A 10 3.29 -18.49 31.35
C GLY A 10 4.38 -19.04 30.44
N ILE A 11 4.97 -18.19 29.62
CA ILE A 11 6.07 -18.52 28.72
C ILE A 11 7.15 -17.46 28.96
N ILE A 12 8.32 -17.89 29.42
CA ILE A 12 9.47 -17.02 29.66
C ILE A 12 10.62 -17.56 28.82
N GLY A 13 11.32 -16.69 28.11
CA GLY A 13 12.42 -17.09 27.23
C GLY A 13 13.28 -15.90 26.83
N PRO A 14 14.38 -16.13 26.09
CA PRO A 14 15.27 -15.06 25.67
C PRO A 14 14.64 -14.14 24.62
N GLN A 15 14.96 -12.85 24.67
CA GLN A 15 14.30 -11.83 23.82
C GLN A 15 14.52 -12.04 22.32
N ASN A 16 15.63 -12.64 21.90
CA ASN A 16 15.95 -12.90 20.49
C ASN A 16 14.96 -13.87 19.81
N ILE A 17 14.28 -14.75 20.56
CA ILE A 17 13.29 -15.69 20.02
C ILE A 17 11.84 -15.21 20.20
N LEU A 18 11.62 -14.05 20.83
CA LEU A 18 10.30 -13.51 21.17
C LEU A 18 9.32 -13.55 19.99
N ASN A 19 9.70 -12.98 18.85
CA ASN A 19 8.82 -12.92 17.68
C ASN A 19 8.47 -14.32 17.14
N LYS A 20 9.40 -15.27 17.21
CA LYS A 20 9.15 -16.67 16.79
C LYS A 20 8.15 -17.34 17.75
N VAL A 21 8.32 -17.18 19.05
CA VAL A 21 7.40 -17.72 20.07
C VAL A 21 6.00 -17.12 19.91
N LEU A 22 5.90 -15.79 19.74
CA LEU A 22 4.62 -15.12 19.52
C LEU A 22 3.91 -15.63 18.27
N ARG A 23 4.64 -15.87 17.18
CA ARG A 23 4.07 -16.47 15.96
C ARG A 23 3.42 -17.82 16.24
N VAL A 24 4.08 -18.70 17.00
CA VAL A 24 3.53 -20.01 17.39
C VAL A 24 2.26 -19.85 18.23
N VAL A 25 2.30 -18.97 19.23
CA VAL A 25 1.16 -18.70 20.12
C VAL A 25 -0.04 -18.14 19.34
N ILE A 26 0.18 -17.15 18.47
CA ILE A 26 -0.85 -16.52 17.64
C ILE A 26 -1.44 -17.54 16.65
N LEU A 27 -0.60 -18.33 15.98
CA LEU A 27 -1.05 -19.35 15.02
C LEU A 27 -1.82 -20.50 15.67
N ASN A 28 -1.48 -20.84 16.91
CA ASN A 28 -2.23 -21.82 17.68
C ASN A 28 -3.64 -21.30 18.00
N GLY A 29 -3.76 -20.00 18.33
CA GLY A 29 -5.04 -19.32 18.56
C GLY A 29 -5.78 -19.75 19.83
N SER A 30 -5.14 -20.52 20.71
CA SER A 30 -5.75 -20.98 21.97
C SER A 30 -5.39 -20.12 23.18
N MET A 31 -4.51 -19.13 23.05
CA MET A 31 -4.08 -18.29 24.16
C MET A 31 -4.69 -16.90 24.05
N HIS A 32 -5.37 -16.47 25.11
CA HIS A 32 -5.79 -15.09 25.31
C HIS A 32 -4.76 -14.37 26.19
N MET A 33 -3.98 -13.48 25.59
CA MET A 33 -2.89 -12.76 26.25
C MET A 33 -3.41 -11.90 27.41
N ILE A 34 -2.61 -11.76 28.46
CA ILE A 34 -2.85 -10.84 29.57
C ILE A 34 -1.56 -10.10 29.91
N SER A 35 -1.70 -8.89 30.47
CA SER A 35 -0.56 -8.10 30.94
C SER A 35 0.37 -8.93 31.84
N ALA A 36 1.58 -9.17 31.33
CA ALA A 36 2.61 -9.92 32.01
C ALA A 36 3.08 -9.21 33.29
N LEU A 37 3.16 -7.88 33.29
CA LEU A 37 3.47 -7.11 34.50
C LEU A 37 2.39 -7.28 35.57
N SER A 38 1.12 -7.23 35.18
CA SER A 38 0.01 -7.43 36.11
C SER A 38 0.03 -8.84 36.68
N ARG A 39 0.36 -9.84 35.85
CA ARG A 39 0.50 -11.24 36.31
C ARG A 39 1.68 -11.42 37.25
N VAL A 40 2.86 -10.93 36.92
CA VAL A 40 4.05 -11.10 37.79
C VAL A 40 3.87 -10.42 39.16
N ASN A 41 3.17 -9.28 39.20
CA ASN A 41 2.88 -8.55 40.45
C ASN A 41 1.67 -9.11 41.24
N SER A 42 0.99 -10.13 40.73
CA SER A 42 -0.15 -10.73 41.43
C SER A 42 0.31 -11.55 42.64
N ALA A 43 -0.50 -11.54 43.71
CA ALA A 43 -0.15 -12.18 44.97
C ALA A 43 -0.02 -13.71 44.88
N ASP A 44 -0.62 -14.32 43.86
CA ASP A 44 -0.63 -15.77 43.63
C ASP A 44 0.37 -16.22 42.55
N PHE A 45 1.18 -15.30 42.00
CA PHE A 45 2.27 -15.65 41.09
C PHE A 45 3.40 -16.34 41.87
N PHE A 46 3.84 -17.49 41.36
CA PHE A 46 4.94 -18.24 41.95
C PHE A 46 5.83 -18.82 40.85
N LEU A 47 7.11 -18.47 40.90
CA LEU A 47 8.14 -19.06 40.06
C LEU A 47 9.07 -19.90 40.95
N PRO A 48 9.14 -21.24 40.76
CA PRO A 48 9.96 -22.10 41.61
C PRO A 48 11.45 -21.73 41.56
N PRO A 49 12.18 -21.68 42.70
CA PRO A 49 13.62 -21.38 42.74
C PRO A 49 14.45 -22.59 42.30
N THR A 50 14.41 -22.88 41.01
CA THR A 50 15.21 -23.94 40.36
C THR A 50 16.34 -23.31 39.56
N GLU A 51 17.40 -24.08 39.25
CA GLU A 51 18.53 -23.59 38.44
C GLU A 51 18.09 -22.98 37.11
N LYS A 52 17.10 -23.59 36.44
CA LYS A 52 16.52 -23.08 35.19
C LYS A 52 15.84 -21.71 35.34
N ASN A 53 15.34 -21.38 36.54
CA ASN A 53 14.55 -20.17 36.79
C ASN A 53 15.35 -19.03 37.43
N ILE A 54 16.62 -19.23 37.81
CA ILE A 54 17.43 -18.23 38.54
C ILE A 54 17.44 -16.90 37.77
N THR A 55 17.77 -16.92 36.49
CA THR A 55 17.84 -15.71 35.65
C THR A 55 16.48 -15.00 35.57
N ALA A 56 15.38 -15.76 35.42
CA ALA A 56 14.04 -15.18 35.40
C ALA A 56 13.67 -14.55 36.76
N LEU A 57 14.06 -15.17 37.88
CA LEU A 57 13.85 -14.63 39.23
C LEU A 57 14.63 -13.33 39.46
N GLU A 58 15.85 -13.23 38.95
CA GLU A 58 16.69 -12.03 39.04
C GLU A 58 16.13 -10.85 38.22
N GLU A 59 15.44 -11.12 37.11
CA GLU A 59 14.89 -10.08 36.22
C GLU A 59 13.51 -9.56 36.65
N ILE A 60 12.71 -10.35 37.39
CA ILE A 60 11.35 -9.98 37.85
C ILE A 60 11.26 -8.56 38.43
N PRO A 61 12.15 -8.12 39.34
CA PRO A 61 12.07 -6.78 39.93
C PRO A 61 12.27 -5.63 38.94
N PHE A 62 12.85 -5.90 37.77
CA PHE A 62 13.25 -4.91 36.77
C PHE A 62 12.41 -4.95 35.50
N LEU A 63 11.34 -5.76 35.48
CA LEU A 63 10.47 -5.90 34.32
C LEU A 63 9.81 -4.58 33.93
N LYS A 64 9.73 -4.37 32.62
CA LYS A 64 9.04 -3.22 32.02
C LYS A 64 8.09 -3.68 30.94
N SER A 65 6.99 -2.96 30.75
CA SER A 65 6.12 -3.18 29.60
C SER A 65 6.90 -2.94 28.31
N TYR A 66 6.61 -3.74 27.31
CA TYR A 66 7.07 -3.46 25.96
C TYR A 66 6.46 -2.14 25.47
N SER A 67 7.31 -1.18 25.10
CA SER A 67 6.89 0.17 24.69
C SER A 67 7.32 0.55 23.27
N GLN A 68 8.14 -0.28 22.62
CA GLN A 68 8.70 0.00 21.31
C GLN A 68 7.76 -0.47 20.20
N LYS A 69 6.87 0.40 19.73
CA LYS A 69 6.06 0.06 18.56
C LYS A 69 6.90 0.12 17.28
N ARG A 70 7.00 -0.99 16.57
CA ARG A 70 7.63 -1.03 15.25
C ARG A 70 6.78 -0.27 14.24
N ASP A 71 7.42 0.53 13.39
CA ASP A 71 6.79 1.12 12.22
C ASP A 71 6.84 0.15 11.05
N LEU A 72 5.67 -0.18 10.50
CA LEU A 72 5.48 -1.10 9.38
C LEU A 72 4.94 -0.38 8.14
N ALA A 73 4.90 0.96 8.13
CA ALA A 73 4.30 1.74 7.05
C ALA A 73 4.99 1.55 5.69
N GLU A 74 6.32 1.42 5.67
CA GLU A 74 7.06 1.17 4.42
C GLU A 74 6.81 -0.25 3.89
N ASP A 75 6.73 -1.24 4.78
CA ASP A 75 6.37 -2.61 4.42
C ASP A 75 4.94 -2.68 3.85
N GLU A 76 4.01 -1.95 4.45
CA GLU A 76 2.63 -1.82 3.94
C GLU A 76 2.59 -1.22 2.54
N LYS A 77 3.33 -0.14 2.28
CA LYS A 77 3.42 0.47 0.95
C LYS A 77 3.96 -0.52 -0.08
N MET A 78 5.00 -1.27 0.27
CA MET A 78 5.58 -2.29 -0.60
C MET A 78 4.56 -3.38 -0.95
N VAL A 79 3.89 -3.94 0.07
CA VAL A 79 2.88 -5.00 -0.14
C VAL A 79 1.72 -4.50 -0.98
N ASN A 80 1.21 -3.30 -0.69
CA ASN A 80 0.09 -2.72 -1.43
C ASN A 80 0.46 -2.48 -2.90
N LEU A 81 1.65 -1.94 -3.18
CA LEU A 81 2.13 -1.76 -4.55
C LEU A 81 2.14 -3.08 -5.32
N PHE A 82 2.70 -4.15 -4.75
CA PHE A 82 2.75 -5.44 -5.41
C PHE A 82 1.35 -6.06 -5.58
N GLN A 83 0.45 -5.89 -4.62
CA GLN A 83 -0.93 -6.38 -4.74
C GLN A 83 -1.69 -5.68 -5.87
N GLU A 84 -1.62 -4.34 -5.93
CA GLU A 84 -2.29 -3.55 -6.95
C GLU A 84 -1.70 -3.81 -8.33
N LEU A 85 -0.38 -3.77 -8.46
CA LEU A 85 0.29 -3.90 -9.76
C LEU A 85 0.13 -5.30 -10.35
N PHE A 86 0.12 -6.34 -9.50
CA PHE A 86 0.08 -7.73 -9.94
C PHE A 86 -1.28 -8.41 -9.75
N ASP A 87 -2.32 -7.70 -9.35
CA ASP A 87 -3.67 -8.25 -9.09
C ASP A 87 -3.62 -9.46 -8.14
N ILE A 88 -2.85 -9.33 -7.06
CA ILE A 88 -2.68 -10.39 -6.06
C ILE A 88 -3.75 -10.18 -5.00
N LYS A 89 -4.68 -11.12 -4.90
CA LYS A 89 -5.73 -11.06 -3.87
C LYS A 89 -5.12 -11.18 -2.48
N PRO A 90 -5.49 -10.29 -1.54
CA PRO A 90 -5.10 -10.45 -0.15
C PRO A 90 -5.65 -11.76 0.39
N GLY A 91 -4.79 -12.55 1.02
CA GLY A 91 -5.14 -13.86 1.53
C GLY A 91 -4.21 -14.29 2.64
N LEU A 92 -4.79 -14.63 3.79
CA LEU A 92 -4.06 -15.23 4.90
C LEU A 92 -4.00 -16.74 4.70
N LYS A 93 -2.80 -17.28 4.52
CA LYS A 93 -2.56 -18.71 4.39
C LYS A 93 -1.66 -19.17 5.52
N ARG A 94 -2.17 -20.10 6.34
CA ARG A 94 -1.45 -20.65 7.50
C ARG A 94 -0.10 -21.27 7.12
N GLU A 95 -0.04 -21.93 5.98
CA GLU A 95 1.16 -22.56 5.42
C GLU A 95 2.34 -21.59 5.32
N TYR A 96 2.09 -20.33 4.96
CA TYR A 96 3.12 -19.31 4.79
C TYR A 96 3.68 -18.77 6.10
N LEU A 97 2.91 -18.95 7.17
CA LEU A 97 3.21 -18.46 8.51
C LEU A 97 3.88 -19.53 9.38
N SER A 98 3.64 -20.81 9.07
CA SER A 98 4.25 -21.94 9.76
C SER A 98 5.69 -22.24 9.34
N GLU A 99 6.20 -21.62 8.28
CA GLU A 99 7.60 -21.72 7.88
C GLU A 99 8.50 -21.00 8.91
N ASP A 100 9.72 -21.51 9.14
CA ASP A 100 10.74 -20.75 9.86
C ASP A 100 11.27 -19.65 8.94
N TYR A 101 11.05 -18.40 9.34
CA TYR A 101 11.51 -17.23 8.59
C TYR A 101 11.76 -16.07 9.55
N ASP A 102 12.81 -15.32 9.23
CA ASP A 102 13.01 -13.97 9.73
C ASP A 102 12.25 -12.98 8.86
N TYR A 103 11.42 -12.13 9.49
CA TYR A 103 10.56 -11.19 8.75
C TYR A 103 11.39 -10.09 8.10
N ASP A 104 12.42 -9.59 8.77
CA ASP A 104 13.23 -8.47 8.28
C ASP A 104 14.08 -8.91 7.10
N ASP A 105 14.73 -10.06 7.22
CA ASP A 105 15.53 -10.62 6.14
C ASP A 105 14.67 -11.04 4.96
N PHE A 106 13.43 -11.48 5.20
CA PHE A 106 12.48 -11.73 4.12
C PHE A 106 12.11 -10.43 3.39
N MET A 107 11.74 -9.36 4.10
CA MET A 107 11.37 -8.09 3.47
C MET A 107 12.56 -7.43 2.75
N LYS A 108 13.76 -7.49 3.32
CA LYS A 108 14.99 -6.96 2.71
C LYS A 108 15.30 -7.58 1.35
N GLN A 109 14.96 -8.85 1.12
CA GLN A 109 15.17 -9.50 -0.19
C GLN A 109 14.40 -8.81 -1.33
N PHE A 110 13.37 -8.02 -1.01
CA PHE A 110 12.54 -7.34 -1.99
C PHE A 110 12.80 -5.84 -2.10
N SER A 111 13.76 -5.26 -1.36
CA SER A 111 14.05 -3.81 -1.41
C SER A 111 14.47 -3.35 -2.81
N ASP A 112 15.36 -4.13 -3.44
CA ASP A 112 15.90 -3.82 -4.77
C ASP A 112 14.81 -4.02 -5.83
N LEU A 113 14.03 -5.08 -5.70
CA LEU A 113 12.90 -5.35 -6.59
C LEU A 113 11.84 -4.26 -6.49
N TYR A 114 11.50 -3.81 -5.28
CA TYR A 114 10.57 -2.73 -5.04
C TYR A 114 11.01 -1.43 -5.72
N SER A 115 12.31 -1.09 -5.59
CA SER A 115 12.89 0.08 -6.23
C SER A 115 12.87 -0.02 -7.76
N GLN A 116 13.16 -1.19 -8.33
CA GLN A 116 13.08 -1.44 -9.77
C GLN A 116 11.64 -1.35 -10.29
N VAL A 117 10.67 -1.90 -9.56
CA VAL A 117 9.25 -1.84 -9.91
C VAL A 117 8.74 -0.40 -9.88
N LEU A 118 9.11 0.41 -8.87
CA LEU A 118 8.77 1.83 -8.81
C LEU A 118 9.33 2.62 -9.99
N ALA A 119 10.61 2.43 -10.30
CA ALA A 119 11.26 3.08 -11.44
C ALA A 119 10.58 2.70 -12.76
N THR A 120 10.29 1.41 -12.96
CA THR A 120 9.62 0.90 -14.16
C THR A 120 8.21 1.47 -14.31
N THR A 121 7.46 1.56 -13.21
CA THR A 121 6.10 2.11 -13.21
C THR A 121 6.12 3.61 -13.54
N SER A 122 7.08 4.35 -12.95
CA SER A 122 7.27 5.77 -13.22
C SER A 122 7.65 6.03 -14.69
N GLU A 123 8.51 5.20 -15.27
CA GLU A 123 8.88 5.29 -16.69
C GLU A 123 7.67 5.05 -17.62
N ILE A 124 6.82 4.07 -17.29
CA ILE A 124 5.58 3.83 -18.04
C ILE A 124 4.66 5.05 -18.00
N GLU A 125 4.47 5.67 -16.82
CA GLU A 125 3.64 6.86 -16.66
C GLU A 125 4.20 8.07 -17.39
N GLU A 126 5.51 8.30 -17.32
CA GLU A 126 6.19 9.36 -18.05
C GLU A 126 6.01 9.18 -19.56
N LYS A 127 6.37 8.01 -20.10
CA LYS A 127 6.22 7.70 -21.52
C LYS A 127 4.77 7.77 -22.01
N SER A 128 3.81 7.35 -21.18
CA SER A 128 2.39 7.48 -21.52
C SER A 128 1.97 8.95 -21.66
N ARG A 129 2.39 9.82 -20.73
CA ARG A 129 2.15 11.27 -20.81
C ARG A 129 2.83 11.90 -22.03
N GLU A 130 4.06 11.48 -22.36
CA GLU A 130 4.75 11.94 -23.57
C GLU A 130 4.00 11.55 -24.84
N ILE A 131 3.52 10.31 -24.93
CA ILE A 131 2.71 9.83 -26.07
C ILE A 131 1.43 10.65 -26.21
N ASP A 132 0.70 10.90 -25.12
CA ASP A 132 -0.54 11.67 -25.17
C ASP A 132 -0.32 13.11 -25.66
N LYS A 133 0.76 13.75 -25.20
CA LYS A 133 1.19 15.07 -25.69
C LYS A 133 1.55 15.04 -27.18
N LYS A 134 2.28 14.01 -27.63
CA LYS A 134 2.64 13.84 -29.06
C LYS A 134 1.40 13.57 -29.92
N ARG A 135 0.42 12.82 -29.43
CA ARG A 135 -0.87 12.59 -30.10
C ARG A 135 -1.70 13.88 -30.18
N GLU A 136 -1.68 14.72 -29.16
CA GLU A 136 -2.30 16.04 -29.21
C GLU A 136 -1.67 16.89 -30.32
N TYR A 137 -0.34 16.91 -30.41
CA TYR A 137 0.37 17.60 -31.49
C TYR A 137 -0.03 17.09 -32.87
N LEU A 138 -0.05 15.78 -33.08
CA LEU A 138 -0.50 15.17 -34.34
C LEU A 138 -1.94 15.60 -34.70
N ASN A 139 -2.85 15.57 -33.72
CA ASN A 139 -4.23 15.99 -33.90
C ASN A 139 -4.37 17.48 -34.24
N ASN A 140 -3.45 18.32 -33.78
CA ASN A 140 -3.46 19.76 -34.09
C ASN A 140 -2.80 20.05 -35.45
N LEU A 141 -1.73 19.34 -35.79
CA LEU A 141 -1.02 19.50 -37.06
C LEU A 141 -1.88 19.13 -38.28
N LYS A 142 -2.87 18.23 -38.11
CA LYS A 142 -3.81 17.85 -39.18
C LYS A 142 -4.53 19.03 -39.84
N TYR A 143 -4.72 20.15 -39.10
CA TYR A 143 -5.37 21.35 -39.63
C TYR A 143 -4.45 22.18 -40.52
N LEU A 144 -3.13 21.96 -40.44
CA LEU A 144 -2.11 22.71 -41.15
C LEU A 144 -1.56 21.96 -42.37
N THR A 145 -1.84 20.66 -42.50
CA THR A 145 -1.34 19.79 -43.58
C THR A 145 -1.65 20.33 -44.98
N LYS A 146 -2.79 21.00 -45.16
CA LYS A 146 -3.21 21.54 -46.47
C LYS A 146 -2.33 22.69 -47.00
N PHE A 147 -1.51 23.28 -46.15
CA PHE A 147 -0.82 24.54 -46.47
C PHE A 147 0.68 24.34 -46.78
N ASN A 148 1.19 23.10 -46.77
CA ASN A 148 2.61 22.76 -46.94
C ASN A 148 3.55 23.72 -46.17
N LEU A 149 3.23 23.92 -44.89
CA LEU A 149 3.91 24.89 -44.04
C LEU A 149 5.10 24.26 -43.33
N ASP A 150 6.11 25.09 -43.09
CA ASP A 150 7.22 24.78 -42.19
C ASP A 150 6.88 25.29 -40.78
N ILE A 151 6.77 24.37 -39.82
CA ILE A 151 6.39 24.68 -38.44
C ILE A 151 7.46 25.50 -37.74
N SER A 152 8.74 25.25 -38.05
CA SER A 152 9.85 26.03 -37.49
C SER A 152 9.77 27.48 -37.92
N ARG A 153 9.39 27.73 -39.18
CA ARG A 153 9.21 29.09 -39.72
C ARG A 153 8.00 29.80 -39.12
N LEU A 154 6.89 29.09 -38.90
CA LEU A 154 5.71 29.66 -38.23
C LEU A 154 6.01 30.06 -36.78
N ARG A 155 6.82 29.26 -36.08
CA ARG A 155 7.24 29.53 -34.69
C ARG A 155 8.27 30.66 -34.60
N ASN A 156 9.27 30.65 -35.47
CA ASN A 156 10.46 31.52 -35.39
C ASN A 156 10.32 32.82 -36.21
N MET A 157 9.08 33.31 -36.41
CA MET A 157 8.86 34.58 -37.10
C MET A 157 9.34 35.76 -36.23
N LYS A 158 10.20 36.63 -36.78
CA LYS A 158 10.82 37.74 -36.04
C LYS A 158 9.82 38.81 -35.56
N TYR A 159 8.78 39.07 -36.35
CA TYR A 159 7.85 40.19 -36.11
C TYR A 159 6.39 39.76 -35.98
N LEU A 160 6.08 38.50 -36.30
CA LEU A 160 4.72 37.98 -36.32
C LEU A 160 4.62 36.81 -35.34
N VAL A 161 3.46 36.67 -34.72
CA VAL A 161 3.14 35.58 -33.82
C VAL A 161 2.04 34.75 -34.45
N PHE A 162 2.31 33.46 -34.64
CA PHE A 162 1.34 32.47 -35.11
C PHE A 162 0.67 31.78 -33.91
N ARG A 163 -0.65 31.64 -33.96
CA ARG A 163 -1.42 30.84 -33.00
C ARG A 163 -2.43 29.97 -33.72
N LEU A 164 -2.49 28.70 -33.31
CA LEU A 164 -3.57 27.79 -33.68
C LEU A 164 -4.57 27.77 -32.52
N ILE A 165 -5.83 28.10 -32.78
CA ILE A 165 -6.84 28.27 -31.74
C ILE A 165 -8.15 27.58 -32.10
N LYS A 166 -8.93 27.28 -31.07
CA LYS A 166 -10.29 26.74 -31.15
C LYS A 166 -11.25 27.65 -30.41
N ILE A 167 -12.36 28.00 -31.04
CA ILE A 167 -13.48 28.74 -30.43
C ILE A 167 -14.82 28.09 -30.76
N THR A 168 -15.88 28.41 -30.03
CA THR A 168 -17.24 27.94 -30.35
C THR A 168 -17.75 28.59 -31.63
N ARG A 169 -18.71 27.95 -32.32
CA ARG A 169 -19.38 28.55 -33.49
C ARG A 169 -20.00 29.92 -33.18
N GLU A 170 -20.65 30.05 -32.03
CA GLU A 170 -21.24 31.32 -31.58
C GLU A 170 -20.18 32.41 -31.41
N ASN A 171 -19.05 32.09 -30.77
CA ASN A 171 -17.97 33.06 -30.59
C ASN A 171 -17.24 33.37 -31.91
N TYR A 172 -17.23 32.44 -32.87
CA TYR A 172 -16.76 32.71 -34.22
C TYR A 172 -17.66 33.72 -34.95
N ASP A 173 -18.97 33.63 -34.79
CA ASP A 173 -19.90 34.60 -35.38
C ASP A 173 -19.72 36.00 -34.76
N LYS A 174 -19.45 36.08 -33.45
CA LYS A 174 -19.09 37.33 -32.76
C LYS A 174 -17.75 37.88 -33.28
N LEU A 175 -16.73 37.04 -33.43
CA LEU A 175 -15.43 37.39 -34.00
C LEU A 175 -15.60 37.98 -35.40
N LYS A 176 -16.43 37.35 -36.25
CA LYS A 176 -16.68 37.81 -37.62
C LYS A 176 -17.36 39.19 -37.67
N LYS A 177 -18.29 39.47 -36.75
CA LYS A 177 -18.97 40.77 -36.66
C LYS A 177 -18.03 41.91 -36.22
N ASN A 178 -17.00 41.60 -35.44
CA ASN A 178 -16.05 42.58 -34.91
C ASN A 178 -14.68 42.55 -35.61
N TYR A 179 -14.60 41.99 -36.82
CA TYR A 179 -13.32 41.69 -37.46
C TYR A 179 -12.46 42.94 -37.71
N GLU A 180 -13.07 44.09 -37.98
CA GLU A 180 -12.37 45.37 -38.22
C GLU A 180 -11.51 45.83 -37.03
N ASN A 181 -11.85 45.41 -35.81
CA ASN A 181 -11.15 45.78 -34.59
C ASN A 181 -10.13 44.73 -34.13
N ILE A 182 -9.91 43.67 -34.91
CA ILE A 182 -8.99 42.58 -34.56
C ILE A 182 -7.63 42.83 -35.24
N PRO A 183 -6.56 43.07 -34.48
CA PRO A 183 -5.23 43.33 -35.03
C PRO A 183 -4.53 42.03 -35.47
N ALA A 184 -5.23 41.15 -36.17
CA ALA A 184 -4.71 39.86 -36.61
C ALA A 184 -5.38 39.38 -37.90
N VAL A 185 -4.62 38.66 -38.71
CA VAL A 185 -5.15 37.87 -39.82
C VAL A 185 -5.72 36.57 -39.25
N ILE A 186 -7.01 36.33 -39.45
CA ILE A 186 -7.69 35.12 -38.99
C ILE A 186 -8.06 34.24 -40.18
N ILE A 187 -7.54 33.01 -40.19
CA ILE A 187 -7.79 32.02 -41.24
C ILE A 187 -8.62 30.88 -40.65
N LYS A 188 -9.80 30.64 -41.23
CA LYS A 188 -10.63 29.49 -40.85
C LYS A 188 -10.09 28.21 -41.47
N LEU A 189 -9.68 27.26 -40.63
CA LEU A 189 -9.06 26.00 -41.06
C LEU A 189 -10.09 24.86 -41.13
N ALA A 190 -10.93 24.72 -40.10
CA ALA A 190 -11.88 23.62 -39.99
C ALA A 190 -13.09 23.97 -39.10
N VAL A 191 -14.14 23.15 -39.19
CA VAL A 191 -15.28 23.16 -38.27
C VAL A 191 -15.43 21.74 -37.74
N GLU A 192 -15.37 21.57 -36.42
CA GLU A 192 -15.51 20.27 -35.76
C GLU A 192 -16.60 20.35 -34.68
N GLY A 193 -17.73 19.69 -34.93
CA GLY A 193 -18.89 19.75 -34.03
C GLY A 193 -19.29 21.20 -33.75
N LYS A 194 -19.32 21.59 -32.47
CA LYS A 194 -19.65 22.95 -32.00
C LYS A 194 -18.50 23.96 -32.06
N TYR A 195 -17.33 23.54 -32.55
CA TYR A 195 -16.12 24.36 -32.56
C TYR A 195 -15.67 24.73 -33.98
N VAL A 196 -14.93 25.83 -34.06
CA VAL A 196 -14.26 26.33 -35.26
C VAL A 196 -12.77 26.44 -34.95
N ILE A 197 -11.94 25.90 -35.83
CA ILE A 197 -10.48 25.90 -35.71
C ILE A 197 -9.92 27.01 -36.60
N LEU A 198 -9.09 27.87 -36.02
CA LEU A 198 -8.57 29.07 -36.66
C LEU A 198 -7.05 29.13 -36.53
N ALA A 199 -6.38 29.60 -37.58
CA ALA A 199 -5.03 30.14 -37.49
C ALA A 199 -5.12 31.66 -37.33
N SER A 200 -4.33 32.21 -36.42
CA SER A 200 -4.20 33.63 -36.17
C SER A 200 -2.75 34.06 -36.37
N ILE A 201 -2.55 35.16 -37.09
CA ILE A 201 -1.23 35.77 -37.31
C ILE A 201 -1.32 37.25 -36.94
N THR A 202 -0.50 37.70 -35.99
CA THR A 202 -0.51 39.09 -35.49
C THR A 202 0.90 39.65 -35.36
N PRO A 203 1.12 40.97 -35.53
CA PRO A 203 2.37 41.59 -35.15
C PRO A 203 2.66 41.37 -33.65
N GLY A 204 3.90 41.04 -33.28
CA GLY A 204 4.27 40.81 -31.88
C GLY A 204 4.01 42.03 -30.97
N THR A 205 4.04 43.24 -31.53
CA THR A 205 3.70 44.48 -30.81
C THR A 205 2.22 44.60 -30.42
N LEU A 206 1.35 43.78 -31.00
CA LEU A 206 -0.11 43.81 -30.79
C LEU A 206 -0.63 42.54 -30.11
N GLU A 207 0.27 41.66 -29.65
CA GLU A 207 -0.10 40.38 -29.04
C GLU A 207 -0.97 40.55 -27.79
N GLU A 208 -0.63 41.49 -26.90
CA GLU A 208 -1.42 41.78 -25.70
C GLU A 208 -2.84 42.27 -26.02
N THR A 209 -2.98 43.08 -27.08
CA THR A 209 -4.28 43.57 -27.54
C THR A 209 -5.12 42.41 -28.09
N LEU A 210 -4.51 41.54 -28.89
CA LEU A 210 -5.18 40.35 -29.41
C LEU A 210 -5.58 39.38 -28.29
N GLU A 211 -4.74 39.22 -27.27
CA GLU A 211 -5.01 38.36 -26.11
C GLU A 211 -6.30 38.77 -25.39
N LYS A 212 -6.51 40.07 -25.17
CA LYS A 212 -7.73 40.61 -24.53
C LYS A 212 -8.98 40.26 -25.35
N ILE A 213 -8.89 40.36 -26.68
CA ILE A 213 -10.00 40.02 -27.58
C ILE A 213 -10.26 38.51 -27.52
N PHE A 214 -9.24 37.67 -27.68
CA PHE A 214 -9.40 36.22 -27.67
C PHE A 214 -9.89 35.69 -26.32
N SER A 215 -9.43 36.25 -25.20
CA SER A 215 -9.92 35.93 -23.86
C SER A 215 -11.44 36.16 -23.74
N SER A 216 -11.97 37.26 -24.30
CA SER A 216 -13.42 37.52 -24.33
C SER A 216 -14.22 36.50 -25.15
N LEU A 217 -13.56 35.81 -26.08
CA LEU A 217 -14.14 34.78 -26.93
C LEU A 217 -13.96 33.36 -26.36
N ASN A 218 -13.45 33.23 -25.13
CA ASN A 218 -13.20 31.96 -24.45
C ASN A 218 -12.48 30.94 -25.36
N TYR A 219 -11.37 31.38 -25.94
CA TYR A 219 -10.59 30.57 -26.86
C TYR A 219 -9.75 29.51 -26.14
N THR A 220 -9.38 28.46 -26.87
CA THR A 220 -8.40 27.47 -26.44
C THR A 220 -7.26 27.45 -27.43
N ILE A 221 -6.02 27.57 -26.96
CA ILE A 221 -4.83 27.36 -27.78
C ILE A 221 -4.71 25.87 -28.08
N LEU A 222 -4.48 25.54 -29.35
CA LEU A 222 -4.14 24.20 -29.80
C LEU A 222 -2.61 24.12 -29.92
N PRO A 223 -1.92 23.44 -29.00
CA PRO A 223 -0.48 23.48 -28.96
C PRO A 223 0.14 22.73 -30.14
N ILE A 224 1.25 23.27 -30.63
CA ILE A 224 2.10 22.68 -31.68
C ILE A 224 3.49 22.40 -31.09
N PRO A 225 4.22 21.39 -31.61
CA PRO A 225 5.51 21.00 -31.05
C PRO A 225 6.52 22.14 -31.13
N ARG A 226 7.19 22.43 -30.01
CA ARG A 226 8.17 23.52 -29.91
C ARG A 226 9.60 23.09 -30.19
N ASP A 227 9.89 21.81 -30.12
CA ASP A 227 11.27 21.30 -30.17
C ASP A 227 11.57 20.56 -31.48
N LEU A 228 10.60 20.55 -32.41
CA LEU A 228 10.73 19.91 -33.73
C LEU A 228 10.80 20.97 -34.82
N GLU A 229 11.51 20.64 -35.89
CA GLU A 229 11.72 21.51 -37.05
C GLU A 229 11.40 20.77 -38.34
N GLY A 230 11.05 21.53 -39.38
CA GLY A 230 10.67 21.02 -40.70
C GLY A 230 9.21 21.30 -41.05
N THR A 231 8.82 20.71 -42.18
CA THR A 231 7.46 20.77 -42.71
C THR A 231 6.46 20.04 -41.80
N VAL A 232 5.17 20.37 -41.94
CA VAL A 232 4.09 19.65 -41.24
C VAL A 232 4.19 18.14 -41.47
N GLU A 233 4.56 17.71 -42.69
CA GLU A 233 4.71 16.29 -43.04
C GLU A 233 5.90 15.64 -42.32
N GLU A 234 7.08 16.27 -42.36
CA GLU A 234 8.28 15.77 -41.67
C GLU A 234 8.08 15.69 -40.15
N VAL A 235 7.49 16.73 -39.55
CA VAL A 235 7.21 16.77 -38.10
C VAL A 235 6.18 15.70 -37.72
N THR A 236 5.17 15.47 -38.57
CA THR A 236 4.18 14.40 -38.37
C THR A 236 4.85 13.03 -38.39
N GLU A 237 5.76 12.79 -39.33
CA GLU A 237 6.52 11.53 -39.42
C GLU A 237 7.43 11.34 -38.19
N GLN A 238 8.16 12.38 -37.77
CA GLN A 238 9.00 12.33 -36.57
C GLN A 238 8.20 12.02 -35.30
N LEU A 239 7.06 12.69 -35.11
CA LEU A 239 6.17 12.44 -33.97
C LEU A 239 5.63 11.01 -34.00
N THR A 240 5.22 10.50 -35.17
CA THR A 240 4.70 9.14 -35.33
C THR A 240 5.77 8.11 -34.95
N LYS A 241 7.00 8.24 -35.49
CA LYS A 241 8.14 7.37 -35.14
C LYS A 241 8.47 7.44 -33.65
N SER A 242 8.45 8.63 -33.06
CA SER A 242 8.72 8.81 -31.63
C SER A 242 7.66 8.14 -30.75
N ILE A 243 6.38 8.24 -31.13
CA ILE A 243 5.29 7.53 -30.44
C ILE A 243 5.51 6.00 -30.53
N GLU A 244 5.84 5.47 -31.70
CA GLU A 244 6.11 4.03 -31.86
C GLU A 244 7.30 3.56 -31.00
N GLN A 245 8.35 4.39 -30.87
CA GLN A 245 9.49 4.10 -30.00
C GLN A 245 9.10 4.08 -28.53
N ASP A 246 8.37 5.10 -28.05
CA ASP A 246 7.91 5.13 -26.65
C ASP A 246 6.93 4.00 -26.34
N GLN A 247 6.09 3.61 -27.31
CA GLN A 247 5.20 2.46 -27.17
C GLN A 247 5.99 1.17 -26.97
N LYS A 248 7.06 0.95 -27.75
CA LYS A 248 7.95 -0.21 -27.58
C LYS A 248 8.64 -0.21 -26.21
N ILE A 249 9.04 0.96 -25.71
CA ILE A 249 9.60 1.08 -24.35
C ILE A 249 8.56 0.65 -23.32
N ILE A 250 7.33 1.20 -23.39
CA ILE A 250 6.24 0.83 -22.48
C ILE A 250 5.94 -0.68 -22.54
N GLU A 251 5.92 -1.27 -23.74
CA GLU A 251 5.71 -2.72 -23.91
C GLU A 251 6.83 -3.53 -23.26
N SER A 252 8.09 -3.10 -23.41
CA SER A 252 9.24 -3.73 -22.75
C SER A 252 9.14 -3.63 -21.22
N CYS A 253 8.81 -2.45 -20.68
CA CYS A 253 8.62 -2.24 -19.25
C CYS A 253 7.48 -3.11 -18.70
N LYS A 254 6.34 -3.17 -19.40
CA LYS A 254 5.21 -4.04 -19.03
C LYS A 254 5.59 -5.51 -19.05
N LYS A 255 6.40 -5.94 -20.01
CA LYS A 255 6.93 -7.30 -20.06
C LYS A 255 7.81 -7.60 -18.85
N SER A 256 8.75 -6.71 -18.50
CA SER A 256 9.59 -6.87 -17.31
C SER A 256 8.75 -7.01 -16.03
N LEU A 257 7.67 -6.21 -15.89
CA LEU A 257 6.75 -6.34 -14.77
C LEU A 257 6.01 -7.68 -14.75
N ALA A 258 5.59 -8.19 -15.91
CA ALA A 258 4.98 -9.52 -16.02
C ALA A 258 5.97 -10.64 -15.64
N ASP A 259 7.23 -10.52 -16.06
CA ASP A 259 8.29 -11.47 -15.72
C ASP A 259 8.57 -11.47 -14.20
N TYR A 260 8.57 -10.30 -13.55
CA TYR A 260 8.66 -10.21 -12.09
C TYR A 260 7.48 -10.87 -11.39
N LYS A 261 6.27 -10.63 -11.89
CA LYS A 261 5.06 -11.28 -11.36
C LYS A 261 5.20 -12.79 -11.42
N GLU A 262 5.53 -13.36 -12.57
CA GLU A 262 5.67 -14.81 -12.74
C GLU A 262 6.74 -15.39 -11.82
N LYS A 263 7.88 -14.71 -11.71
CA LYS A 263 9.02 -15.18 -10.92
C LYS A 263 8.77 -15.17 -9.41
N TYR A 264 8.03 -14.18 -8.89
CA TYR A 264 7.91 -13.92 -7.45
C TYR A 264 6.48 -14.02 -6.90
N ILE A 265 5.53 -14.57 -7.67
CA ILE A 265 4.11 -14.60 -7.28
C ILE A 265 3.87 -15.27 -5.92
N ASN A 266 4.60 -16.34 -5.61
CA ASN A 266 4.43 -17.08 -4.36
C ASN A 266 4.95 -16.26 -3.18
N GLU A 267 6.08 -15.60 -3.36
CA GLU A 267 6.74 -14.74 -2.40
C GLU A 267 5.88 -13.51 -2.09
N PHE A 268 5.29 -12.88 -3.11
CA PHE A 268 4.35 -11.78 -2.92
C PHE A 268 3.10 -12.23 -2.15
N GLN A 269 2.58 -13.45 -2.39
CA GLN A 269 1.48 -14.00 -1.59
C GLN A 269 1.89 -14.26 -0.13
N LYS A 270 3.13 -14.72 0.12
CA LYS A 270 3.67 -14.87 1.47
C LYS A 270 3.78 -13.50 2.17
N MET A 271 4.23 -12.48 1.45
CA MET A 271 4.50 -11.16 1.99
C MET A 271 3.30 -10.55 2.72
N TYR A 272 2.11 -10.62 2.13
CA TYR A 272 0.89 -10.15 2.79
C TYR A 272 0.59 -10.90 4.09
N SER A 273 0.61 -12.24 4.05
CA SER A 273 0.37 -13.04 5.25
C SER A 273 1.36 -12.70 6.36
N ARG A 274 2.64 -12.59 6.02
CA ARG A 274 3.72 -12.33 6.97
C ARG A 274 3.65 -10.93 7.56
N LEU A 275 3.29 -9.92 6.76
CA LEU A 275 3.04 -8.56 7.23
C LEU A 275 1.88 -8.51 8.23
N GLU A 276 0.76 -9.16 7.93
CA GLU A 276 -0.38 -9.20 8.85
C GLU A 276 -0.05 -9.94 10.17
N MET A 277 0.77 -11.00 10.08
CA MET A 277 1.30 -11.65 11.28
C MET A 277 2.20 -10.71 12.09
N GLU A 278 3.09 -9.94 11.44
CA GLU A 278 3.98 -9.00 12.13
C GLU A 278 3.17 -7.87 12.80
N LYS A 279 2.14 -7.34 12.14
CA LYS A 279 1.19 -6.40 12.78
C LYS A 279 0.53 -6.98 14.02
N LYS A 280 0.11 -8.25 13.96
CA LYS A 280 -0.50 -8.92 15.11
C LYS A 280 0.51 -9.16 16.23
N ILE A 281 1.76 -9.50 15.89
CA ILE A 281 2.87 -9.60 16.85
C ILE A 281 3.08 -8.26 17.57
N GLU A 282 3.14 -7.16 16.83
CA GLU A 282 3.29 -5.80 17.40
C GLU A 282 2.09 -5.39 18.27
N GLU A 283 0.88 -5.82 17.92
CA GLU A 283 -0.31 -5.62 18.75
C GLU A 283 -0.20 -6.36 20.09
N VAL A 284 0.15 -7.65 20.08
CA VAL A 284 0.20 -8.45 21.33
C VAL A 284 1.39 -8.14 22.21
N LYS A 285 2.45 -7.53 21.65
CA LYS A 285 3.64 -7.13 22.40
C LYS A 285 3.32 -6.16 23.54
N SER A 286 2.25 -5.36 23.45
CA SER A 286 1.84 -4.47 24.54
C SER A 286 1.53 -5.22 25.85
N GLU A 287 1.13 -6.49 25.77
CA GLU A 287 0.82 -7.34 26.93
C GLU A 287 2.06 -8.02 27.52
N ILE A 288 3.23 -7.87 26.90
CA ILE A 288 4.47 -8.54 27.27
C ILE A 288 5.30 -7.68 28.21
N ALA A 289 6.01 -8.33 29.12
CA ALA A 289 7.01 -7.70 29.97
C ALA A 289 8.42 -8.13 29.54
N LEU A 290 9.33 -7.17 29.44
CA LEU A 290 10.73 -7.41 29.14
C LEU A 290 11.58 -7.20 30.39
N GLY A 291 12.48 -8.15 30.64
CA GLY A 291 13.61 -7.97 31.53
C GLY A 291 14.86 -7.52 30.78
N ASN A 292 16.04 -7.84 31.31
CA ASN A 292 17.31 -7.49 30.67
C ASN A 292 17.63 -8.42 29.49
N GLN A 293 17.32 -9.71 29.62
CA GLN A 293 17.61 -10.74 28.61
C GLN A 293 16.36 -11.54 28.24
N LEU A 294 15.37 -11.60 29.13
CA LEU A 294 14.19 -12.43 28.97
C LEU A 294 12.95 -11.60 28.62
N PHE A 295 12.01 -12.25 27.94
CA PHE A 295 10.63 -11.80 27.82
C PHE A 295 9.74 -12.66 28.72
N PHE A 296 8.63 -12.08 29.16
CA PHE A 296 7.62 -12.71 29.99
C PHE A 296 6.28 -12.55 29.31
N LEU A 297 5.66 -13.70 28.98
CA LEU A 297 4.39 -13.78 28.32
C LEU A 297 3.42 -14.60 29.18
N PHE A 298 2.19 -14.13 29.34
CA PHE A 298 1.15 -14.87 30.04
C PHE A 298 -0.18 -14.80 29.29
N GLY A 299 -0.99 -15.84 29.45
CA GLY A 299 -2.34 -15.84 28.89
C GLY A 299 -3.22 -16.97 29.41
N PHE A 300 -4.52 -16.81 29.24
CA PHE A 300 -5.48 -17.87 29.49
C PHE A 300 -5.49 -18.86 28.33
N VAL A 301 -5.37 -20.14 28.66
CA VAL A 301 -5.44 -21.24 27.69
C VAL A 301 -6.49 -22.24 28.16
N PRO A 302 -7.40 -22.69 27.28
CA PRO A 302 -8.35 -23.75 27.61
C PRO A 302 -7.62 -25.04 27.97
N VAL A 303 -8.10 -25.77 28.98
CA VAL A 303 -7.44 -27.00 29.47
C VAL A 303 -7.16 -27.99 28.35
N SER A 304 -8.03 -28.12 27.34
CA SER A 304 -7.80 -29.03 26.21
C SER A 304 -6.64 -28.62 25.31
N SER A 305 -6.28 -27.33 25.30
CA SER A 305 -5.24 -26.75 24.45
C SER A 305 -3.90 -26.56 25.16
N VAL A 306 -3.85 -26.67 26.49
CA VAL A 306 -2.62 -26.49 27.28
C VAL A 306 -1.52 -27.46 26.83
N PHE A 307 -1.83 -28.76 26.80
CA PHE A 307 -0.84 -29.78 26.45
C PHE A 307 -0.40 -29.69 24.97
N PRO A 308 -1.31 -29.57 23.98
CA PRO A 308 -0.91 -29.36 22.58
C PRO A 308 -0.05 -28.12 22.34
N LEU A 309 -0.37 -26.99 22.99
CA LEU A 309 0.44 -25.77 22.85
C LEU A 309 1.81 -25.93 23.51
N LYS A 310 1.86 -26.57 24.68
CA LYS A 310 3.12 -26.86 25.37
C LYS A 310 4.04 -27.74 24.52
N GLU A 311 3.54 -28.87 24.00
CA GLU A 311 4.33 -29.77 23.14
C GLU A 311 4.84 -29.06 21.88
N GLU A 312 4.02 -28.18 21.28
CA GLU A 312 4.44 -27.41 20.11
C GLU A 312 5.59 -26.45 20.42
N LEU A 313 5.53 -25.76 21.57
CA LEU A 313 6.57 -24.84 22.02
C LEU A 313 7.86 -25.60 22.39
N GLU A 314 7.76 -26.68 23.15
CA GLU A 314 8.91 -27.52 23.52
C GLU A 314 9.58 -28.13 22.28
N ARG A 315 8.80 -28.55 21.27
CA ARG A 315 9.38 -29.09 20.03
C ARG A 315 10.15 -28.03 19.23
N GLN A 316 9.70 -26.78 19.23
CA GLN A 316 10.31 -25.72 18.41
C GLN A 316 11.45 -24.98 19.11
N PHE A 317 11.43 -24.90 20.44
CA PHE A 317 12.36 -24.09 21.22
C PHE A 317 13.12 -24.88 22.30
N ASP A 318 12.92 -26.19 22.37
CA ASP A 318 13.62 -27.12 23.26
C ASP A 318 13.66 -26.60 24.72
N ASP A 319 14.85 -26.55 25.32
CA ASP A 319 15.08 -26.07 26.68
C ASP A 319 15.22 -24.54 26.81
N GLU A 320 15.03 -23.75 25.74
CA GLU A 320 15.15 -22.28 25.78
C GLU A 320 13.96 -21.58 26.47
N LEU A 321 12.86 -22.31 26.72
CA LEU A 321 11.65 -21.77 27.31
C LEU A 321 11.37 -22.34 28.71
N ILE A 322 11.00 -21.45 29.63
CA ILE A 322 10.35 -21.81 30.89
C ILE A 322 8.85 -21.70 30.67
N ILE A 323 8.15 -22.84 30.79
CA ILE A 323 6.69 -22.91 30.63
C ILE A 323 6.04 -23.16 32.00
N LEU A 324 5.18 -22.23 32.42
CA LEU A 324 4.40 -22.29 33.65
C LEU A 324 2.94 -22.62 33.34
N ILE A 325 2.32 -23.46 34.16
CA ILE A 325 0.90 -23.79 34.05
C ILE A 325 0.27 -23.69 35.44
N ASP A 326 -0.53 -22.65 35.64
CA ASP A 326 -1.22 -22.37 36.89
C ASP A 326 -2.72 -22.63 36.76
N ASP A 327 -3.31 -23.16 37.84
CA ASP A 327 -4.76 -23.18 38.00
C ASP A 327 -5.28 -21.79 38.39
N ILE A 328 -6.47 -21.43 37.91
CA ILE A 328 -7.12 -20.19 38.27
C ILE A 328 -7.65 -20.32 39.70
N LYS A 329 -7.10 -19.54 40.62
CA LYS A 329 -7.56 -19.49 42.02
C LYS A 329 -8.57 -18.36 42.20
N GLU A 330 -9.87 -18.70 42.23
CA GLU A 330 -10.89 -17.74 42.65
C GLU A 330 -10.77 -17.43 44.15
N PRO A 331 -10.99 -16.17 44.61
CA PRO A 331 -11.25 -14.92 43.87
C PRO A 331 -9.97 -14.06 43.70
N TYR A 332 -8.78 -14.65 43.85
CA TYR A 332 -7.54 -13.92 44.15
C TYR A 332 -6.75 -13.43 42.92
N SER A 333 -7.13 -13.79 41.70
CA SER A 333 -6.35 -13.42 40.52
C SER A 333 -6.58 -12.00 40.03
N GLY A 334 -7.66 -11.31 40.43
CA GLY A 334 -8.02 -9.96 39.94
C GLY A 334 -8.22 -9.85 38.42
N ILE A 335 -8.10 -10.96 37.70
CA ILE A 335 -8.12 -11.10 36.25
C ILE A 335 -9.17 -12.18 35.95
N THR A 336 -10.27 -11.76 35.32
CA THR A 336 -11.40 -12.63 34.98
C THR A 336 -11.07 -13.45 33.73
N PRO A 337 -11.19 -14.79 33.77
CA PRO A 337 -10.94 -15.60 32.58
C PRO A 337 -11.99 -15.37 31.49
N PRO A 338 -11.61 -15.41 30.21
CA PRO A 338 -12.56 -15.34 29.11
C PRO A 338 -13.46 -16.58 29.11
N THR A 339 -14.74 -16.40 28.75
CA THR A 339 -15.70 -17.51 28.66
C THR A 339 -15.59 -18.19 27.30
N LYS A 340 -15.24 -19.48 27.28
CA LYS A 340 -15.30 -20.32 26.07
C LYS A 340 -16.29 -21.46 26.26
N LEU A 341 -17.20 -21.62 25.30
CA LEU A 341 -18.22 -22.67 25.33
C LEU A 341 -17.69 -23.93 24.63
N SER A 342 -17.71 -25.07 25.32
CA SER A 342 -17.39 -26.35 24.71
C SER A 342 -18.63 -26.92 24.03
N ASN A 343 -18.80 -26.70 22.72
CA ASN A 343 -19.92 -27.25 21.94
C ASN A 343 -19.47 -28.30 20.92
N ILE A 344 -20.31 -29.33 20.74
CA ILE A 344 -20.17 -30.33 19.67
C ILE A 344 -20.34 -29.60 18.31
N ARG A 345 -19.57 -30.01 17.28
CA ARG A 345 -19.46 -29.36 15.94
C ARG A 345 -20.80 -28.94 15.28
N LEU A 346 -21.92 -29.53 15.68
CA LEU A 346 -23.27 -29.24 15.16
C LEU A 346 -23.85 -27.89 15.64
N PHE A 347 -23.31 -27.28 16.70
CA PHE A 347 -23.88 -26.06 17.32
C PHE A 347 -23.05 -24.78 17.15
N LYS A 348 -21.95 -24.81 16.39
CA LYS A 348 -21.11 -23.63 16.09
C LYS A 348 -21.88 -22.42 15.49
N PRO A 349 -22.94 -22.57 14.66
CA PRO A 349 -23.67 -21.43 14.12
C PRO A 349 -24.49 -20.63 15.16
N PHE A 350 -24.71 -21.15 16.36
CA PHE A 350 -25.58 -20.55 17.38
C PHE A 350 -24.84 -19.83 18.51
N GLU A 351 -23.50 -19.81 18.49
CA GLU A 351 -22.68 -19.17 19.55
C GLU A 351 -22.89 -17.65 19.62
N GLY A 352 -23.12 -16.99 18.48
CA GLY A 352 -23.42 -15.54 18.43
C GLY A 352 -24.79 -15.17 19.02
N GLN A 353 -25.78 -16.07 19.00
CA GLN A 353 -27.12 -15.80 19.57
C GLN A 353 -27.19 -16.08 21.08
N CYS A 354 -26.44 -17.06 21.58
CA CYS A 354 -26.37 -17.31 23.03
C CYS A 354 -25.55 -16.27 23.79
N LEU A 355 -24.47 -15.72 23.20
CA LEU A 355 -23.72 -14.62 23.83
C LEU A 355 -24.56 -13.33 23.92
N ALA A 356 -25.36 -13.03 22.89
CA ALA A 356 -26.23 -11.84 22.87
C ALA A 356 -27.34 -11.86 23.95
N MET A 357 -27.64 -13.03 24.53
CA MET A 357 -28.66 -13.17 25.58
C MET A 357 -28.09 -13.08 27.01
N LEU A 358 -26.75 -13.24 27.16
CA LEU A 358 -26.04 -13.11 28.44
C LEU A 358 -25.28 -11.78 28.59
N VAL A 359 -25.00 -11.07 27.50
CA VAL A 359 -24.35 -9.75 27.50
C VAL A 359 -25.40 -8.64 27.44
N LYS A 360 -26.30 -8.60 28.43
CA LYS A 360 -27.14 -7.41 28.69
C LYS A 360 -26.72 -6.62 29.92
N ASP A 361 -25.75 -7.11 30.68
CA ASP A 361 -25.09 -6.37 31.75
C ASP A 361 -23.58 -6.45 31.54
N LEU A 362 -22.92 -5.28 31.49
CA LEU A 362 -21.50 -5.02 31.21
C LEU A 362 -21.09 -4.95 29.73
N PHE A 363 -21.57 -3.91 29.06
CA PHE A 363 -20.75 -3.14 28.10
C PHE A 363 -19.87 -2.16 28.89
N PHE A 364 -18.55 -2.15 28.66
CA PHE A 364 -17.81 -1.00 28.12
C PHE A 364 -16.29 -1.28 28.06
N PHE A 365 -15.75 -1.11 26.84
CA PHE A 365 -14.35 -1.09 26.36
C PHE A 365 -13.58 -2.41 26.24
#